data_AF-A0A1G2D4E8-F1
#
_entry.id   AF-A0A1G2D4E8-F1
#
_cell.length_a   1.000
_cell.length_b   1.000
_cell.length_c   1.000
_cell.angle_alpha   90.00
_cell.angle_beta   90.00
_cell.angle_gamma   90.00
#
_symmetry.space_group_name_H-M   'P 1'
#
loop_
_entity.id
_entity.type
_entity.pdbx_description
1 polymer ?
#
loop_
_entity_poly.entity_id
_entity_poly.type
_entity_poly.pdbx_seq_one_letter_code
_entity_poly.pdbx_strand_id
1 'polypeptide(L)'
;MNITEKIQRVTERGQITLPIAWRRKMGTSAIVLKTKGDTLEITPLATDDERDEQWVTIFDAARDNGGVGIPAEEMIATLKKLAKKKKLHGRTR
;
A
#
# COMPACT_ATOMS: atom_id res chain seq x y z
N MET A 1 -12.30 -14.75 -10.97
CA MET A 1 -10.83 -14.73 -11.04
C MET A 1 -10.41 -15.52 -12.26
N ASN A 2 -9.72 -14.91 -13.22
CA ASN A 2 -9.13 -15.67 -14.33
C ASN A 2 -7.83 -16.30 -13.83
N ILE A 3 -7.81 -17.63 -13.72
CA ILE A 3 -6.61 -18.39 -13.42
C ILE A 3 -5.94 -18.66 -14.77
N THR A 4 -4.79 -18.03 -14.99
CA THR A 4 -3.96 -18.28 -16.18
C THR A 4 -2.88 -19.26 -15.80
N GLU A 5 -3.00 -20.52 -16.24
CA GLU A 5 -1.98 -21.54 -16.04
C GLU A 5 -0.98 -21.51 -17.20
N LYS A 6 0.31 -21.52 -16.89
CA LYS A 6 1.39 -21.63 -17.89
C LYS A 6 2.45 -22.58 -17.37
N ILE A 7 2.59 -23.72 -18.03
CA ILE A 7 3.68 -24.66 -17.79
C ILE A 7 4.94 -24.09 -18.47
N GLN A 8 6.04 -24.03 -17.72
CA GLN A 8 7.32 -23.53 -18.24
C GLN A 8 8.46 -24.45 -17.79
N ARG A 9 9.44 -24.62 -18.68
CA ARG A 9 10.66 -25.35 -18.36
C ARG A 9 11.56 -24.50 -17.47
N VAL A 10 12.20 -25.15 -16.52
CA VAL A 10 13.31 -24.57 -15.76
C VAL A 10 14.55 -24.65 -16.65
N THR A 11 15.33 -23.58 -16.71
CA THR A 11 16.60 -23.60 -17.45
C THR A 11 17.61 -24.49 -16.74
N GLU A 12 18.70 -24.85 -17.42
CA GLU A 12 19.80 -25.65 -16.84
C GLU A 12 20.41 -25.01 -15.58
N ARG A 13 20.30 -23.69 -15.44
CA ARG A 13 20.77 -22.93 -14.27
C ARG A 13 19.72 -22.77 -13.18
N GLY A 14 18.59 -23.47 -13.27
CA GLY A 14 17.51 -23.36 -12.29
C GLY A 14 16.63 -22.11 -12.45
N GLN A 15 16.68 -21.41 -13.58
CA GLN A 15 15.94 -20.16 -13.75
C GLN A 15 14.53 -20.42 -14.28
N ILE A 16 13.58 -19.63 -13.78
CA ILE A 16 12.20 -19.61 -14.25
C ILE A 16 11.85 -18.20 -14.76
N THR A 17 11.16 -18.12 -15.90
CA THR A 17 10.77 -16.83 -16.47
C THR A 17 9.37 -16.47 -16.02
N LEU A 18 9.19 -15.34 -15.33
CA LEU A 18 7.87 -14.90 -14.92
C LEU A 18 7.06 -14.32 -16.09
N PRO A 19 5.75 -14.62 -16.21
CA PRO A 19 4.90 -14.09 -17.27
C PRO A 19 4.95 -12.56 -17.36
N ILE A 20 5.06 -12.03 -18.59
CA ILE A 20 5.19 -10.59 -18.82
C ILE A 20 3.98 -9.80 -18.30
N ALA A 21 2.77 -10.35 -18.42
CA ALA A 21 1.55 -9.72 -17.92
C ALA A 21 1.59 -9.57 -16.38
N TRP A 22 2.10 -10.58 -15.67
CA TRP A 22 2.25 -10.54 -14.22
C TRP A 22 3.32 -9.52 -13.81
N ARG A 23 4.49 -9.54 -14.46
CA ARG A 23 5.56 -8.55 -14.20
C ARG A 23 5.10 -7.11 -14.41
N ARG A 24 4.37 -6.83 -15.50
CA ARG A 24 3.81 -5.50 -15.78
C ARG A 24 2.80 -5.07 -14.74
N LYS A 25 1.96 -5.99 -14.26
CA LYS A 25 0.95 -5.70 -13.24
C LYS A 25 1.56 -5.33 -11.90
N MET A 26 2.64 -6.00 -11.50
CA MET A 26 3.23 -5.81 -10.17
C MET A 26 4.19 -4.61 -10.09
N GLY A 27 4.70 -4.09 -11.21
CA GLY A 27 5.50 -2.85 -11.21
C GLY A 27 6.86 -2.93 -10.50
N THR A 28 7.21 -4.05 -9.89
CA THR A 28 8.47 -4.25 -9.15
C THR A 28 9.40 -5.25 -9.84
N SER A 29 10.70 -4.99 -9.75
CA SER A 29 11.77 -5.91 -10.19
C SER A 29 12.25 -6.83 -9.08
N ALA A 30 11.80 -6.60 -7.83
CA ALA A 30 12.16 -7.39 -6.67
C ALA A 30 11.02 -8.35 -6.28
N ILE A 31 11.39 -9.57 -5.89
CA ILE A 31 10.46 -10.63 -5.52
C ILE A 31 10.90 -11.30 -4.23
N VAL A 32 9.92 -11.75 -3.45
CA VAL A 32 10.10 -12.60 -2.28
C VAL A 32 9.81 -14.04 -2.67
N LEU A 33 10.75 -14.92 -2.36
CA LEU A 33 10.64 -16.36 -2.54
C LEU A 33 10.45 -17.02 -1.16
N LYS A 34 9.35 -17.75 -0.98
CA LYS A 34 9.09 -18.50 0.25
C LYS A 34 8.89 -19.97 -0.07
N THR A 35 9.62 -20.84 0.63
CA THR A 35 9.43 -22.28 0.55
C THR A 35 8.40 -22.72 1.59
N LYS A 36 7.39 -23.49 1.17
CA LYS A 36 6.37 -24.10 2.02
C LYS A 36 6.26 -25.58 1.67
N GLY A 37 7.00 -26.42 2.39
CA GLY A 37 7.15 -27.84 2.04
C GLY A 37 7.70 -27.97 0.61
N ASP A 38 6.95 -28.67 -0.24
CA ASP A 38 7.31 -28.90 -1.65
C ASP A 38 6.85 -27.77 -2.61
N THR A 39 6.31 -26.68 -2.06
CA THR A 39 5.82 -25.55 -2.86
C THR A 39 6.73 -24.34 -2.73
N LEU A 40 6.94 -23.66 -3.87
CA LEU A 40 7.62 -22.37 -3.92
C LEU A 40 6.59 -21.27 -4.18
N GLU A 41 6.42 -20.38 -3.21
CA GLU A 41 5.56 -19.21 -3.32
C GLU A 41 6.39 -18.00 -3.76
N ILE A 42 5.95 -17.36 -4.85
CA ILE A 42 6.61 -16.18 -5.42
C ILE A 42 5.66 -15.00 -5.26
N THR A 43 6.10 -13.97 -4.55
CA THR A 43 5.34 -12.74 -4.33
C THR A 43 6.18 -11.52 -4.71
N PRO A 44 5.58 -10.44 -5.23
CA PRO A 44 6.32 -9.20 -5.42
C PRO A 44 6.83 -8.69 -4.07
N LEU A 45 8.05 -8.13 -4.05
CA LEU A 45 8.53 -7.41 -2.88
C LEU A 45 7.76 -6.09 -2.80
N ALA A 46 6.66 -6.11 -2.05
CA ALA A 46 6.02 -4.91 -1.56
C ALA A 46 6.74 -4.52 -0.26
N THR A 47 7.40 -3.37 -0.24
CA THR A 47 7.79 -2.70 1.00
C THR A 47 6.54 -2.61 1.88
N ASP A 48 6.65 -2.76 3.20
CA ASP A 48 5.48 -2.69 4.08
C ASP A 48 4.68 -1.38 3.91
N ASP A 49 5.31 -0.33 3.36
CA ASP A 49 4.66 0.90 2.93
C ASP A 49 3.49 0.68 1.94
N GLU A 50 3.54 -0.31 1.04
CA GLU A 50 2.46 -0.61 0.06
C GLU A 50 1.35 -1.51 0.63
N ARG A 51 1.64 -2.30 1.67
CA ARG A 51 0.65 -3.17 2.33
C ARG A 51 -0.12 -2.43 3.42
N ASP A 52 0.47 -1.37 3.97
CA ASP A 52 -0.15 -0.43 4.90
C ASP A 52 -0.67 0.84 4.22
N GLU A 53 -0.90 0.85 2.90
CA GLU A 53 -1.62 1.93 2.20
C GLU A 53 -3.13 1.89 2.49
N GLN A 54 -3.49 1.97 3.78
CA GLN A 54 -4.68 2.69 4.19
C GLN A 54 -4.30 4.13 4.50
N TRP A 55 -3.69 4.83 3.54
CA TRP A 55 -3.60 6.28 3.62
C TRP A 55 -5.02 6.83 3.48
N VAL A 56 -5.66 7.08 4.62
CA VAL A 56 -6.89 7.86 4.65
C VAL A 56 -6.48 9.30 4.37
N THR A 57 -6.91 9.84 3.24
CA THR A 57 -6.79 11.27 2.94
C THR A 57 -7.67 12.06 3.91
N ILE A 58 -7.09 12.45 5.07
CA ILE A 58 -7.77 13.23 6.11
C ILE A 58 -8.03 14.66 5.63
N PHE A 59 -7.20 15.17 4.71
CA PHE A 59 -7.32 16.51 4.14
C PHE A 59 -6.90 16.50 2.67
N ASP A 60 -7.74 17.06 1.81
CA ASP A 60 -7.48 17.28 0.39
C ASP A 60 -7.72 18.76 0.10
N ALA A 61 -6.68 19.51 -0.28
CA ALA A 61 -6.78 20.96 -0.48
C ALA A 61 -7.77 21.34 -1.58
N ALA A 62 -7.89 20.52 -2.64
CA ALA A 62 -8.85 20.75 -3.71
C ALA A 62 -10.29 20.55 -3.22
N ARG A 63 -10.53 19.51 -2.40
CA ARG A 63 -11.85 19.21 -1.82
C ARG A 63 -12.25 20.18 -0.70
N ASP A 64 -11.30 20.49 0.19
CA ASP A 64 -11.59 21.06 1.50
C ASP A 64 -11.26 22.57 1.59
N ASN A 65 -10.51 23.13 0.65
CA ASN A 65 -10.16 24.56 0.63
C ASN A 65 -10.01 25.17 -0.78
N GLY A 66 -10.73 24.63 -1.78
CA GLY A 66 -10.74 25.20 -3.14
C GLY A 66 -9.37 25.22 -3.84
N GLY A 67 -8.46 24.33 -3.45
CA GLY A 67 -7.09 24.26 -3.97
C GLY A 67 -6.10 25.21 -3.28
N VAL A 68 -6.54 26.00 -2.30
CA VAL A 68 -5.67 26.91 -1.55
C VAL A 68 -4.99 26.13 -0.42
N GLY A 69 -3.67 26.12 -0.41
CA GLY A 69 -2.90 25.53 0.70
C GLY A 69 -3.19 26.26 2.02
N ILE A 70 -3.10 25.54 3.13
CA ILE A 70 -3.17 26.12 4.47
C ILE A 70 -1.77 26.18 5.09
N PRO A 71 -1.40 27.26 5.81
CA PRO A 71 -0.16 27.30 6.57
C PRO A 71 -0.10 26.16 7.60
N ALA A 72 1.10 25.63 7.84
CA ALA A 72 1.30 24.51 8.76
C ALA A 72 0.83 24.86 10.19
N GLU A 73 1.00 26.12 10.60
CA GLU A 73 0.59 26.63 11.90
C GLU A 73 -0.94 26.56 12.09
N GLU A 74 -1.71 26.88 11.05
CA GLU A 74 -3.17 26.83 11.06
C GLU A 74 -3.70 25.39 11.07
N MET A 75 -3.05 24.50 10.32
CA MET A 75 -3.31 23.06 10.34
C MET A 75 -3.12 22.51 11.76
N ILE A 76 -2.00 22.83 12.41
CA ILE A 76 -1.69 22.41 13.78
C ILE A 76 -2.74 22.95 14.77
N ALA A 77 -3.16 24.22 14.63
CA ALA A 77 -4.18 24.81 15.49
C ALA A 77 -5.54 24.09 15.37
N THR A 78 -5.93 23.73 14.14
CA THR A 78 -7.18 23.03 13.85
C THR A 78 -7.19 21.62 14.42
N LEU A 79 -6.09 20.87 14.24
CA LEU A 79 -5.94 19.52 14.80
C LEU A 79 -6.00 19.53 16.35
N LYS A 80 -5.35 20.52 17.00
CA LYS A 80 -5.42 20.69 18.45
C LYS A 80 -6.84 20.97 18.95
N LYS A 81 -7.62 21.79 18.23
CA LYS A 81 -9.03 22.07 18.55
C LYS A 81 -9.88 20.80 18.47
N LEU A 82 -9.72 20.00 17.42
CA LEU A 82 -10.44 18.72 17.25
C LEU A 82 -10.10 17.72 18.36
N ALA A 83 -8.82 17.58 18.71
CA ALA A 83 -8.37 16.72 19.81
C ALA A 83 -8.97 17.15 21.16
N LYS A 84 -9.07 18.46 21.42
CA LYS A 84 -9.69 19.00 22.64
C LYS A 84 -11.20 18.74 22.68
N LYS A 85 -11.91 18.90 21.56
CA LYS A 85 -13.35 18.64 21.45
C LYS A 85 -13.69 17.15 21.68
N LYS A 86 -12.84 16.24 21.21
CA LYS A 86 -12.97 14.78 21.45
C LYS A 86 -12.80 14.42 22.93
N LYS A 87 -11.86 15.08 23.65
CA LYS A 87 -11.70 14.91 25.12
C LYS A 87 -12.87 15.46 25.94
N LEU A 88 -13.58 16.47 25.44
CA LEU A 88 -14.76 17.06 26.08
C LEU A 88 -16.00 16.16 25.94
N HIS A 89 -16.20 15.53 24.77
CA HIS A 89 -17.31 14.58 24.55
C HIS A 89 -17.07 13.19 25.19
N GLY A 90 -15.82 12.84 25.53
CA GLY A 90 -15.51 11.59 26.25
C GLY A 90 -15.65 11.67 27.78
N ARG A 91 -15.97 12.85 28.35
CA ARG A 91 -16.14 13.08 29.79
C ARG A 91 -17.60 13.16 30.24
N THR A 92 -18.55 12.96 29.32
CA THR A 92 -19.98 12.81 29.63
C THR A 92 -20.33 11.32 29.64
N ARG A 93 -19.90 10.64 30.70
CA ARG A 93 -20.50 9.40 31.20
C ARG A 93 -20.50 9.47 32.71
#